data_AF-A0A067CDH7-F1
#
_entry.id   AF-A0A067CDH7-F1
#
_cell.length_a   1.000
_cell.length_b   1.000
_cell.length_c   1.000
_cell.angle_alpha   90.00
_cell.angle_beta   90.00
_cell.angle_gamma   90.00
#
_symmetry.space_group_name_H-M   'P 1'
#
loop_
_entity.id
_entity.type
_entity.pdbx_description
1 polymer ?
#
loop_
_entity_poly.entity_id
_entity_poly.type
_entity_poly.pdbx_seq_one_letter_code
_entity_poly.pdbx_strand_id
1 'polypeptide(L)'
;MASFRRVVLGQPEIAAIVFEFQFGVYEDVRPAFLACHELLEYESILNVYECDASFAASFAPTWLHGPTLFHASTYALQQAARDARLPLHLAVAEGFAQLAKRIVRCRPDLASDDAMFLALSKGHFEMAEFLLEQQPIASHRGHPSTHSAGPTQQRPRNFPKGLLLQLLRREDVRGLVLLQRLGLHPSDFSPSDIRMAMQSSTLANATLALDLFPWFHYPRLLDDMAGRSFLPLVH
;
A
#
# COMPACT_ATOMS: atom_id res chain seq x y z
N MET A 1 41.07 -19.08 -9.60
CA MET A 1 40.17 -19.43 -10.72
C MET A 1 38.89 -18.61 -10.59
N ALA A 2 38.51 -17.85 -11.62
CA ALA A 2 37.24 -17.14 -11.63
C ALA A 2 36.11 -18.15 -11.87
N SER A 3 35.06 -18.13 -11.04
CA SER A 3 33.90 -18.99 -11.26
C SER A 3 33.14 -18.53 -12.51
N PHE A 4 32.43 -19.45 -13.17
CA PHE A 4 31.58 -19.14 -14.32
C PHE A 4 30.64 -17.96 -14.04
N ARG A 5 30.02 -17.92 -12.83
CA ARG A 5 29.20 -16.79 -12.37
C ARG A 5 29.96 -15.46 -12.39
N ARG A 6 31.22 -15.44 -11.92
CA ARG A 6 32.04 -14.22 -11.85
C ARG A 6 32.50 -13.73 -13.21
N VAL A 7 32.70 -14.65 -14.17
CA VAL A 7 33.06 -14.30 -15.56
C VAL A 7 31.85 -13.78 -16.34
N VAL A 8 30.69 -14.41 -16.17
CA VAL A 8 29.44 -14.04 -16.87
C VAL A 8 28.84 -12.74 -16.31
N LEU A 9 28.76 -12.58 -14.98
CA LEU A 9 28.25 -11.35 -14.36
C LEU A 9 29.26 -10.20 -14.35
N GLY A 10 30.54 -10.48 -14.65
CA GLY A 10 31.58 -9.46 -14.78
C GLY A 10 31.54 -8.72 -16.13
N GLN A 11 30.74 -9.19 -17.09
CA GLN A 11 30.54 -8.52 -18.37
C GLN A 11 29.22 -7.74 -18.33
N PRO A 12 29.25 -6.41 -18.43
CA PRO A 12 28.06 -5.58 -18.22
C PRO A 12 26.95 -5.85 -19.24
N GLU A 13 27.28 -6.21 -20.47
CA GLU A 13 26.31 -6.49 -21.54
C GLU A 13 25.59 -7.82 -21.29
N ILE A 14 26.33 -8.87 -20.89
CA ILE A 14 25.74 -10.18 -20.58
C ILE A 14 24.97 -10.13 -19.26
N ALA A 15 25.51 -9.42 -18.26
CA ALA A 15 24.81 -9.16 -17.01
C ALA A 15 23.50 -8.41 -17.27
N ALA A 16 23.49 -7.39 -18.14
CA ALA A 16 22.27 -6.67 -18.50
C ALA A 16 21.22 -7.61 -19.13
N ILE A 17 21.60 -8.48 -20.07
CA ILE A 17 20.70 -9.47 -20.67
C ILE A 17 20.19 -10.47 -19.61
N VAL A 18 21.07 -11.02 -18.77
CA VAL A 18 20.67 -11.95 -17.71
C VAL A 18 19.71 -11.29 -16.72
N PHE A 19 19.96 -10.03 -16.34
CA PHE A 19 19.06 -9.26 -15.46
C PHE A 19 17.79 -8.76 -16.17
N GLU A 20 17.80 -8.64 -17.49
CA GLU A 20 16.62 -8.34 -18.31
C GLU A 20 15.68 -9.55 -18.40
N PHE A 21 16.22 -10.77 -18.44
CA PHE A 21 15.44 -12.01 -18.62
C PHE A 21 15.30 -12.87 -17.35
N GLN A 22 16.03 -12.59 -16.27
CA GLN A 22 15.82 -13.22 -14.97
C GLN A 22 15.16 -12.24 -14.00
N PHE A 23 13.91 -12.55 -13.66
CA PHE A 23 13.30 -12.05 -12.43
C PHE A 23 14.22 -12.38 -11.25
N GLY A 24 14.72 -11.35 -10.56
CA GLY A 24 15.02 -11.53 -9.14
C GLY A 24 16.29 -10.93 -8.57
N VAL A 25 17.23 -10.33 -9.30
CA VAL A 25 18.39 -9.75 -8.61
C VAL A 25 19.03 -8.54 -9.28
N TYR A 26 18.32 -7.43 -9.28
CA TYR A 26 18.91 -6.14 -9.62
C TYR A 26 19.82 -5.71 -8.48
N GLU A 27 21.09 -5.42 -8.80
CA GLU A 27 22.14 -5.10 -7.81
C GLU A 27 21.77 -3.91 -6.91
N ASP A 28 21.00 -2.95 -7.44
CA ASP A 28 20.57 -1.75 -6.72
C ASP A 28 19.52 -2.03 -5.63
N VAL A 29 18.65 -3.02 -5.82
CA VAL A 29 17.63 -3.41 -4.82
C VAL A 29 18.07 -4.61 -3.98
N ARG A 30 19.09 -5.37 -4.39
CA ARG A 30 19.60 -6.55 -3.67
C ARG A 30 19.86 -6.28 -2.18
N PRO A 31 20.52 -5.17 -1.76
CA PRO A 31 20.77 -4.91 -0.34
C PRO A 31 19.48 -4.88 0.49
N ALA A 32 18.40 -4.30 -0.04
CA ALA A 32 17.11 -4.25 0.66
C ALA A 32 16.51 -5.64 0.87
N PHE A 33 16.56 -6.50 -0.14
CA PHE A 33 16.08 -7.88 -0.02
C PHE A 33 16.93 -8.72 0.93
N LEU A 34 18.26 -8.61 0.85
CA LEU A 34 19.18 -9.31 1.76
C LEU A 34 19.00 -8.84 3.20
N ALA A 35 18.92 -7.53 3.44
CA ALA A 35 18.63 -6.98 4.76
C ALA A 35 17.31 -7.54 5.32
N CYS A 36 16.25 -7.55 4.50
CA CYS A 36 14.97 -8.13 4.91
C CYS A 36 15.00 -9.64 5.11
N HIS A 37 16.00 -10.37 4.60
CA HIS A 37 16.12 -11.83 4.70
C HIS A 37 17.07 -12.29 5.81
N GLU A 38 18.18 -11.57 5.99
CA GLU A 38 19.30 -11.95 6.87
C GLU A 38 19.31 -11.17 8.19
N LEU A 39 18.75 -9.96 8.21
CA LEU A 39 18.84 -9.03 9.35
C LEU A 39 17.52 -8.80 10.07
N LEU A 40 16.49 -9.59 9.72
CA LEU A 40 15.20 -9.59 10.39
C LEU A 40 14.87 -10.99 10.89
N GLU A 41 14.44 -11.07 12.14
CA GLU A 41 13.85 -12.27 12.74
C GLU A 41 12.35 -12.06 12.93
N TYR A 42 11.53 -13.05 12.56
CA TYR A 42 10.08 -12.96 12.70
C TYR A 42 9.62 -13.77 13.92
N GLU A 43 9.07 -13.08 14.92
CA GLU A 43 8.48 -13.71 16.09
C GLU A 43 6.97 -13.92 15.87
N SER A 44 6.60 -15.18 15.65
CA SER A 44 5.25 -15.60 15.27
C SER A 44 4.20 -15.43 16.36
N ILE A 45 4.57 -15.41 17.65
CA ILE A 45 3.61 -15.26 18.74
C ILE A 45 3.12 -13.82 18.82
N LEU A 46 4.03 -12.87 18.63
CA LEU A 46 3.75 -11.43 18.75
C LEU A 46 3.47 -10.76 17.39
N ASN A 47 3.71 -11.48 16.29
CA ASN A 47 3.62 -10.98 14.91
C ASN A 47 4.49 -9.75 14.69
N VAL A 48 5.73 -9.82 15.19
CA VAL A 48 6.71 -8.75 15.13
C VAL A 48 7.94 -9.19 14.35
N TYR A 49 8.57 -8.22 13.72
CA TYR A 49 9.91 -8.34 13.15
C TYR A 49 10.88 -7.65 14.10
N GLU A 50 11.88 -8.39 14.55
CA GLU A 50 13.02 -7.86 15.29
C GLU A 50 14.14 -7.55 14.30
N CYS A 51 14.73 -6.37 14.44
CA CYS A 51 15.71 -5.85 13.51
C CYS A 51 17.11 -5.87 14.13
N ASP A 52 18.06 -6.43 13.40
CA ASP A 52 19.47 -6.25 13.71
C ASP A 52 19.84 -4.76 13.67
N ALA A 53 20.81 -4.35 14.48
CA ALA A 53 21.25 -2.95 14.55
C ALA A 53 21.75 -2.39 13.20
N SER A 54 22.24 -3.26 12.31
CA SER A 54 22.70 -2.89 10.96
C SER A 54 21.57 -2.84 9.92
N PHE A 55 20.37 -3.32 10.24
CA PHE A 55 19.26 -3.48 9.29
C PHE A 55 18.97 -2.20 8.51
N ALA A 56 18.83 -1.06 9.20
CA ALA A 56 18.42 0.19 8.57
C ALA A 56 19.42 0.63 7.48
N ALA A 57 20.72 0.66 7.82
CA ALA A 57 21.78 1.06 6.91
C ALA A 57 21.95 0.08 5.73
N SER A 58 21.75 -1.22 5.97
CA SER A 58 21.79 -2.26 4.93
C SER A 58 20.56 -2.22 4.00
N PHE A 59 19.39 -1.88 4.53
CA PHE A 59 18.15 -1.81 3.76
C PHE A 59 18.12 -0.59 2.85
N ALA A 60 18.43 0.59 3.40
CA ALA A 60 18.51 1.83 2.66
C ALA A 60 19.62 2.71 3.27
N PRO A 61 20.65 3.13 2.51
CA PRO A 61 21.77 3.93 3.06
C PRO A 61 21.34 5.26 3.70
N THR A 62 20.20 5.79 3.30
CA THR A 62 19.61 7.02 3.87
C THR A 62 18.87 6.78 5.19
N TRP A 63 18.68 5.52 5.60
CA TRP A 63 17.92 5.15 6.80
C TRP A 63 18.85 5.01 8.00
N LEU A 64 19.17 6.15 8.61
CA LEU A 64 20.14 6.23 9.72
C LEU A 64 19.63 5.59 11.02
N HIS A 65 18.32 5.69 11.28
CA HIS A 65 17.68 5.18 12.50
C HIS A 65 16.37 4.47 12.14
N GLY A 66 16.49 3.19 11.76
CA GLY A 66 15.34 2.32 11.55
C GLY A 66 14.75 1.80 12.86
N PRO A 67 13.56 1.18 12.81
CA PRO A 67 12.97 0.53 13.97
C PRO A 67 13.86 -0.63 14.41
N THR A 68 13.95 -0.84 15.72
CA THR A 68 14.52 -2.07 16.29
C THR A 68 13.50 -3.22 16.31
N LEU A 69 12.21 -2.88 16.32
CA LEU A 69 11.11 -3.83 16.34
C LEU A 69 9.88 -3.20 15.69
N PHE A 70 9.13 -3.98 14.91
CA PHE A 70 7.83 -3.53 14.38
C PHE A 70 6.83 -4.66 14.18
N HIS A 71 5.53 -4.34 14.29
CA HIS A 71 4.46 -5.29 14.00
C HIS A 71 4.24 -5.46 12.50
N ALA A 72 4.01 -6.70 12.06
CA ALA A 72 3.66 -7.04 10.68
C ALA A 72 2.41 -6.27 10.19
N SER A 73 1.42 -6.10 11.07
CA SER A 73 0.18 -5.38 10.78
C SER A 73 0.39 -3.90 10.44
N THR A 74 1.38 -3.25 11.08
CA THR A 74 1.73 -1.83 10.81
C THR A 74 2.17 -1.60 9.38
N TYR A 75 2.72 -2.64 8.74
CA TYR A 75 3.19 -2.62 7.36
C TYR A 75 2.26 -3.40 6.42
N ALA A 76 1.01 -3.70 6.82
CA ALA A 76 0.04 -4.45 6.01
C ALA A 76 0.56 -5.82 5.52
N LEU A 77 1.33 -6.51 6.37
CA LEU A 77 1.89 -7.83 6.09
C LEU A 77 1.07 -8.95 6.74
N GLN A 78 1.24 -10.16 6.23
CA GLN A 78 0.69 -11.36 6.84
C GLN A 78 1.28 -11.59 8.23
N GLN A 79 0.43 -12.05 9.15
CA GLN A 79 0.74 -12.27 10.57
C GLN A 79 0.97 -13.76 10.90
N ALA A 80 1.22 -14.60 9.91
CA ALA A 80 1.41 -16.04 10.14
C ALA A 80 2.85 -16.50 9.87
N ALA A 81 3.56 -15.77 9.01
CA ALA A 81 4.89 -16.11 8.54
C ALA A 81 5.57 -14.88 7.97
N ARG A 82 6.86 -15.03 7.65
CA ARG A 82 7.62 -14.04 6.91
C ARG A 82 6.95 -13.76 5.56
N ASP A 83 6.56 -12.51 5.35
CA ASP A 83 5.83 -12.10 4.15
C ASP A 83 6.83 -11.68 3.06
N ALA A 84 6.72 -12.30 1.87
CA ALA A 84 7.60 -11.99 0.73
C ALA A 84 7.47 -10.54 0.24
N ARG A 85 6.38 -9.85 0.57
CA ARG A 85 6.12 -8.44 0.21
C ARG A 85 6.82 -7.43 1.12
N LEU A 86 7.42 -7.90 2.22
CA LEU A 86 8.08 -7.09 3.23
C LEU A 86 9.02 -6.01 2.67
N PRO A 87 9.93 -6.28 1.71
CA PRO A 87 10.82 -5.25 1.18
C PRO A 87 10.07 -4.09 0.52
N LEU A 88 9.02 -4.37 -0.25
CA LEU A 88 8.21 -3.33 -0.88
C LEU A 88 7.43 -2.54 0.17
N HIS A 89 6.76 -3.24 1.09
CA HIS A 89 5.92 -2.61 2.10
C HIS A 89 6.71 -1.70 3.04
N LEU A 90 7.92 -2.10 3.44
CA LEU A 90 8.85 -1.24 4.18
C LEU A 90 9.23 0.00 3.37
N ALA A 91 9.70 -0.18 2.13
CA ALA A 91 10.10 0.95 1.29
C ALA A 91 8.95 1.93 1.06
N VAL A 92 7.71 1.43 0.93
CA VAL A 92 6.50 2.25 0.84
C VAL A 92 6.23 2.97 2.15
N ALA A 93 6.25 2.26 3.29
CA ALA A 93 5.88 2.83 4.58
C ALA A 93 6.85 3.89 5.09
N GLU A 94 8.14 3.70 4.81
CA GLU A 94 9.22 4.62 5.20
C GLU A 94 9.46 5.74 4.18
N GLY A 95 8.71 5.75 3.07
CA GLY A 95 8.78 6.83 2.07
C GLY A 95 9.99 6.75 1.15
N PHE A 96 10.65 5.60 1.04
CA PHE A 96 11.75 5.37 0.09
C PHE A 96 11.23 5.19 -1.34
N ALA A 97 10.61 6.23 -1.89
CA ALA A 97 9.87 6.18 -3.15
C ALA A 97 10.71 5.66 -4.33
N GLN A 98 11.99 6.02 -4.42
CA GLN A 98 12.85 5.54 -5.50
C GLN A 98 13.12 4.04 -5.38
N LEU A 99 13.47 3.57 -4.17
CA LEU A 99 13.66 2.15 -3.89
C LEU A 99 12.38 1.36 -4.16
N ALA A 100 11.24 1.83 -3.64
CA ALA A 100 9.94 1.18 -3.85
C ALA A 100 9.58 1.09 -5.35
N LYS A 101 9.75 2.18 -6.11
CA LYS A 101 9.54 2.19 -7.57
C LYS A 101 10.48 1.23 -8.30
N ARG A 102 11.75 1.11 -7.88
CA ARG A 102 12.65 0.11 -8.47
C ARG A 102 12.19 -1.30 -8.11
N ILE A 103 11.89 -1.59 -6.85
CA ILE A 103 11.37 -2.89 -6.40
C ILE A 103 10.16 -3.31 -7.25
N VAL A 104 9.19 -2.43 -7.48
CA VAL A 104 8.01 -2.76 -8.31
C VAL A 104 8.38 -3.02 -9.77
N ARG A 105 9.29 -2.23 -10.37
CA ARG A 105 9.74 -2.49 -11.74
C ARG A 105 10.46 -3.84 -11.87
N CYS A 106 11.20 -4.22 -10.83
CA CYS A 106 11.95 -5.46 -10.74
C CYS A 106 11.07 -6.69 -10.42
N ARG A 107 10.03 -6.46 -9.62
CA ARG A 107 9.09 -7.45 -9.09
C ARG A 107 7.67 -6.87 -9.09
N PRO A 108 7.02 -6.77 -10.27
CA PRO A 108 5.68 -6.21 -10.37
C PRO A 108 4.63 -7.03 -9.61
N ASP A 109 4.91 -8.32 -9.40
CA ASP A 109 4.10 -9.25 -8.61
C ASP A 109 3.95 -8.83 -7.14
N LEU A 110 4.87 -8.01 -6.61
CA LEU A 110 4.77 -7.49 -5.24
C LEU A 110 3.81 -6.30 -5.14
N ALA A 111 3.48 -5.64 -6.26
CA ALA A 111 2.51 -4.55 -6.27
C ALA A 111 1.10 -5.11 -5.97
N SER A 112 0.61 -4.83 -4.77
CA SER A 112 -0.66 -5.35 -4.26
C SER A 112 -1.55 -4.21 -3.74
N ASP A 113 -2.85 -4.48 -3.59
CA ASP A 113 -3.80 -3.55 -2.97
C ASP A 113 -3.31 -3.12 -1.58
N ASP A 114 -2.77 -4.06 -0.80
CA ASP A 114 -2.21 -3.78 0.54
C ASP A 114 -1.05 -2.78 0.50
N ALA A 115 -0.14 -2.89 -0.48
CA ALA A 115 0.97 -1.94 -0.65
C ALA A 115 0.45 -0.53 -0.98
N MET A 116 -0.59 -0.43 -1.80
CA MET A 116 -1.22 0.84 -2.15
C MET A 116 -2.00 1.42 -0.97
N PHE A 117 -2.77 0.62 -0.24
CA PHE A 117 -3.45 1.08 0.97
C PHE A 117 -2.46 1.53 2.04
N LEU A 118 -1.33 0.85 2.17
CA LEU A 118 -0.23 1.27 3.03
C LEU A 118 0.30 2.64 2.62
N ALA A 119 0.56 2.86 1.32
CA ALA A 119 0.96 4.17 0.80
C ALA A 119 -0.07 5.26 1.13
N LEU A 120 -1.37 4.99 0.97
CA LEU A 120 -2.45 5.92 1.32
C LEU A 120 -2.48 6.24 2.82
N SER A 121 -2.41 5.23 3.69
CA SER A 121 -2.41 5.41 5.15
C SER A 121 -1.24 6.26 5.64
N LYS A 122 -0.07 6.12 5.00
CA LYS A 122 1.14 6.89 5.28
C LYS A 122 1.12 8.27 4.63
N GLY A 123 0.34 8.46 3.57
CA GLY A 123 0.21 9.73 2.85
C GLY A 123 1.13 9.87 1.66
N HIS A 124 1.72 8.79 1.20
CA HIS A 124 2.61 8.77 0.03
C HIS A 124 1.76 8.65 -1.24
N PHE A 125 0.98 9.69 -1.54
CA PHE A 125 -0.03 9.66 -2.61
C PHE A 125 0.56 9.40 -3.99
N GLU A 126 1.74 9.94 -4.30
CA GLU A 126 2.45 9.70 -5.56
C GLU A 126 2.88 8.23 -5.69
N MET A 127 3.16 7.56 -4.56
CA MET A 127 3.46 6.13 -4.56
C MET A 127 2.19 5.30 -4.69
N ALA A 128 1.10 5.70 -4.03
CA ALA A 128 -0.20 5.05 -4.16
C ALA A 128 -0.72 5.11 -5.61
N GLU A 129 -0.61 6.27 -6.26
CA GLU A 129 -0.94 6.44 -7.68
C GLU A 129 -0.07 5.56 -8.58
N PHE A 130 1.25 5.58 -8.37
CA PHE A 130 2.15 4.70 -9.11
C PHE A 130 1.76 3.22 -8.95
N LEU A 131 1.47 2.76 -7.72
CA LEU A 131 1.05 1.36 -7.48
C LEU A 131 -0.25 1.03 -8.20
N LEU A 132 -1.23 1.95 -8.17
CA LEU A 132 -2.50 1.79 -8.88
C LEU A 132 -2.29 1.64 -10.39
N GLU A 133 -1.35 2.38 -10.98
CA GLU A 133 -1.02 2.29 -12.41
C GLU A 133 -0.27 1.01 -12.79
N GLN A 134 0.49 0.42 -11.86
CA GLN A 134 1.23 -0.82 -12.10
C GLN A 134 0.36 -2.08 -11.94
N GLN A 135 -0.84 -1.97 -11.38
CA GLN A 135 -1.74 -3.12 -11.27
C GLN A 135 -2.28 -3.52 -12.66
N PRO A 136 -2.29 -4.82 -13.00
CA PRO A 136 -2.73 -5.28 -14.30
C PRO A 136 -4.17 -4.84 -14.58
N ILE A 137 -4.37 -4.29 -15.78
CA ILE A 137 -5.60 -3.67 -16.30
C ILE A 137 -6.86 -4.54 -16.13
N ALA A 138 -6.70 -5.86 -15.93
CA ALA A 138 -7.77 -6.81 -15.73
C ALA A 138 -8.62 -6.58 -14.46
N SER A 139 -8.11 -5.87 -13.45
CA SER A 139 -8.87 -5.61 -12.20
C SER A 139 -9.68 -4.31 -12.21
N HIS A 140 -9.39 -3.37 -13.13
CA HIS A 140 -9.86 -1.97 -13.00
C HIS A 140 -10.68 -1.43 -14.16
N ARG A 141 -10.96 -2.22 -15.20
CA ARG A 141 -11.87 -1.82 -16.28
C ARG A 141 -13.10 -2.68 -16.29
N GLY A 142 -14.14 -2.22 -15.59
CA GLY A 142 -15.51 -2.67 -15.82
C GLY A 142 -15.88 -2.41 -17.28
N HIS A 143 -15.69 -3.41 -18.13
CA HIS A 143 -16.38 -3.47 -19.41
C HIS A 143 -17.78 -4.02 -19.16
N PRO A 144 -18.84 -3.35 -19.65
CA PRO A 144 -20.16 -3.95 -19.70
C PRO A 144 -20.15 -5.04 -20.78
N SER A 145 -19.72 -6.24 -20.40
CA SER A 145 -19.83 -7.41 -21.28
C SER A 145 -21.20 -8.01 -21.08
N THR A 146 -22.07 -7.76 -22.05
CA THR A 146 -23.22 -8.61 -22.32
C THR A 146 -22.76 -10.07 -22.37
N HIS A 147 -23.57 -10.95 -21.76
CA HIS A 147 -23.42 -12.41 -21.60
C HIS A 147 -22.95 -12.92 -20.23
N SER A 148 -23.93 -13.04 -19.32
CA SER A 148 -24.27 -14.28 -18.61
C SER A 148 -23.12 -15.27 -18.29
N ALA A 149 -22.59 -15.23 -17.06
CA ALA A 149 -22.34 -16.40 -16.21
C ALA A 149 -21.79 -15.99 -14.83
N GLY A 150 -22.59 -16.20 -13.77
CA GLY A 150 -22.15 -16.35 -12.38
C GLY A 150 -21.87 -15.06 -11.60
N PRO A 151 -22.19 -15.00 -10.29
CA PRO A 151 -21.76 -13.90 -9.43
C PRO A 151 -20.24 -14.02 -9.32
N THR A 152 -19.53 -13.09 -9.95
CA THR A 152 -18.13 -12.83 -9.65
C THR A 152 -18.03 -12.61 -8.14
N GLN A 153 -17.49 -13.61 -7.43
CA GLN A 153 -17.01 -13.43 -6.07
C GLN A 153 -15.84 -12.44 -6.15
N GLN A 154 -16.16 -11.15 -6.16
CA GLN A 154 -15.22 -10.12 -5.80
C GLN A 154 -14.73 -10.50 -4.41
N ARG A 155 -13.47 -10.93 -4.34
CA ARG A 155 -12.81 -11.24 -3.07
C ARG A 155 -13.01 -10.00 -2.19
N PRO A 156 -13.54 -10.12 -0.96
CA PRO A 156 -13.74 -8.97 -0.10
C PRO A 156 -12.39 -8.26 0.06
N ARG A 157 -12.33 -6.99 -0.37
CA ARG A 157 -11.13 -6.17 -0.23
C ARG A 157 -10.96 -5.89 1.26
N ASN A 158 -9.86 -6.38 1.83
CA ASN A 158 -9.55 -6.14 3.23
C ASN A 158 -8.96 -4.74 3.39
N PHE A 159 -9.82 -3.73 3.53
CA PHE A 159 -9.35 -2.37 3.81
C PHE A 159 -8.68 -2.32 5.19
N PRO A 160 -7.54 -1.63 5.32
CA PRO A 160 -6.94 -1.41 6.62
C PRO A 160 -7.94 -0.67 7.52
N LYS A 161 -8.12 -1.20 8.74
CA LYS A 161 -8.99 -0.56 9.74
C LYS A 161 -8.55 0.89 9.94
N GLY A 162 -9.50 1.81 9.86
CA GLY A 162 -9.26 3.23 10.05
C GLY A 162 -8.61 3.96 8.87
N LEU A 163 -8.39 3.32 7.72
CA LEU A 163 -7.90 4.00 6.51
C LEU A 163 -8.80 5.18 6.15
N LEU A 164 -10.11 4.95 6.10
CA LEU A 164 -11.09 5.99 5.76
C LEU A 164 -11.02 7.16 6.74
N LEU A 165 -10.94 6.87 8.05
CA LEU A 165 -10.81 7.87 9.11
C LEU A 165 -9.50 8.66 8.99
N GLN A 166 -8.38 8.01 8.66
CA GLN A 166 -7.10 8.70 8.45
C GLN A 166 -7.14 9.64 7.24
N LEU A 167 -7.76 9.20 6.15
CA LEU A 167 -7.84 10.00 4.92
C LEU A 167 -8.75 11.21 5.10
N LEU A 168 -9.96 11.01 5.65
CA LEU A 168 -10.90 12.09 5.89
C LEU A 168 -10.37 13.13 6.87
N ARG A 169 -9.60 12.72 7.87
CA ARG A 169 -8.99 13.62 8.87
C ARG A 169 -7.89 14.53 8.28
N ARG A 170 -7.20 14.10 7.22
CA ARG A 170 -6.15 14.90 6.58
C ARG A 170 -6.78 16.10 5.84
N GLU A 171 -5.99 17.12 5.57
CA GLU A 171 -6.44 18.26 4.74
C GLU A 171 -6.33 17.96 3.24
N ASP A 172 -5.62 16.89 2.88
CA ASP A 172 -5.37 16.50 1.49
C ASP A 172 -6.48 15.60 0.94
N VAL A 173 -7.12 16.05 -0.13
CA VAL A 173 -8.21 15.36 -0.84
C VAL A 173 -7.73 14.23 -1.76
N ARG A 174 -6.45 14.19 -2.13
CA ARG A 174 -5.90 13.24 -3.13
C ARG A 174 -6.16 11.78 -2.75
N GLY A 175 -6.14 11.49 -1.45
CA GLY A 175 -6.47 10.16 -0.94
C GLY A 175 -7.88 9.70 -1.31
N LEU A 176 -8.87 10.59 -1.25
CA LEU A 176 -10.27 10.28 -1.61
C LEU A 176 -10.43 10.07 -3.11
N VAL A 177 -9.73 10.86 -3.93
CA VAL A 177 -9.72 10.71 -5.40
C VAL A 177 -9.11 9.36 -5.80
N LEU A 178 -7.99 8.96 -5.18
CA LEU A 178 -7.37 7.66 -5.43
C LEU A 178 -8.27 6.51 -4.95
N LEU A 179 -8.94 6.66 -3.81
CA LEU A 179 -9.94 5.70 -3.36
C LEU A 179 -11.10 5.56 -4.36
N GLN A 180 -11.60 6.66 -4.92
CA GLN A 180 -12.65 6.59 -5.93
C GLN A 180 -12.21 5.81 -7.17
N ARG A 181 -10.97 6.01 -7.64
CA ARG A 181 -10.41 5.29 -8.80
C ARG A 181 -10.33 3.78 -8.59
N LEU A 182 -10.29 3.30 -7.34
CA LEU A 182 -10.34 1.88 -7.02
C LEU A 182 -11.73 1.25 -7.18
N GLY A 183 -12.78 2.08 -7.31
CA GLY A 183 -14.16 1.62 -7.36
C GLY A 183 -14.60 1.05 -6.02
N LEU A 184 -14.69 1.90 -4.99
CA LEU A 184 -15.20 1.50 -3.68
C LEU A 184 -16.67 1.07 -3.76
N HIS A 185 -17.01 0.01 -3.04
CA HIS A 185 -18.36 -0.50 -2.89
C HIS A 185 -18.90 -0.22 -1.48
N PRO A 186 -20.21 0.00 -1.28
CA PRO A 186 -20.80 0.21 0.05
C PRO A 186 -20.49 -0.85 1.10
N SER A 187 -20.21 -2.09 0.68
CA SER A 187 -19.85 -3.19 1.58
C SER A 187 -18.41 -3.16 2.08
N ASP A 188 -17.57 -2.27 1.51
CA ASP A 188 -16.16 -2.17 1.85
C ASP A 188 -15.92 -1.53 3.23
N PHE A 189 -16.91 -0.79 3.73
CA PHE A 189 -16.85 -0.13 5.03
C PHE A 189 -18.12 -0.39 5.83
N SER A 190 -17.98 -0.59 7.13
CA SER A 190 -19.15 -0.64 7.99
C SER A 190 -19.76 0.75 8.16
N PRO A 191 -21.08 0.87 8.43
CA PRO A 191 -21.68 2.15 8.79
C PRO A 191 -20.99 2.84 9.98
N SER A 192 -20.42 2.05 10.89
CA SER A 192 -19.62 2.54 12.02
C SER A 192 -18.32 3.18 11.57
N ASP A 193 -17.60 2.57 10.60
CA ASP A 193 -16.36 3.13 10.04
C ASP A 193 -16.62 4.45 9.33
N ILE A 194 -17.67 4.51 8.51
CA ILE A 194 -18.09 5.72 7.79
C ILE A 194 -18.41 6.83 8.80
N ARG A 195 -19.23 6.53 9.81
CA ARG A 195 -19.60 7.49 10.85
C ARG A 195 -18.39 8.04 11.60
N MET A 196 -17.50 7.16 12.08
CA MET A 196 -16.29 7.57 12.80
C MET A 196 -15.39 8.45 11.91
N ALA A 197 -15.26 8.11 10.63
CA ALA A 197 -14.46 8.87 9.69
C ALA A 197 -15.06 10.26 9.40
N MET A 198 -16.38 10.34 9.20
CA MET A 198 -17.11 11.60 9.00
C MET A 198 -17.09 12.50 10.25
N GLN A 199 -17.10 11.92 11.45
CA GLN A 199 -16.93 12.67 12.69
C GLN A 199 -15.51 13.24 12.87
N SER A 200 -14.51 12.69 12.17
CA SER A 200 -13.11 13.13 12.22
C SER A 200 -12.66 13.92 10.98
N SER A 201 -13.52 14.09 9.97
CA SER A 201 -13.17 14.64 8.66
C SER A 201 -12.87 16.14 8.65
N THR A 202 -12.18 16.67 7.65
CA THR A 202 -12.24 18.12 7.37
C THR A 202 -13.55 18.45 6.63
N LEU A 203 -13.99 19.71 6.64
CA LEU A 203 -15.17 20.13 5.85
C LEU A 203 -14.98 19.78 4.37
N ALA A 204 -13.81 20.10 3.82
CA ALA A 204 -13.46 19.80 2.42
C ALA A 204 -13.54 18.31 2.11
N ASN A 205 -12.98 17.44 2.96
CA ASN A 205 -13.04 16.00 2.76
C ASN A 205 -14.44 15.42 3.00
N ALA A 206 -15.23 15.99 3.92
CA ALA A 206 -16.62 15.58 4.13
C ALA A 206 -17.47 15.87 2.90
N THR A 207 -17.37 17.10 2.38
CA THR A 207 -18.07 17.50 1.14
C THR A 207 -17.66 16.59 -0.01
N LEU A 208 -16.36 16.46 -0.26
CA LEU A 208 -15.87 15.64 -1.36
C LEU A 208 -16.27 14.16 -1.19
N ALA A 209 -16.22 13.61 0.02
CA ALA A 209 -16.60 12.22 0.22
C ALA A 209 -18.09 11.97 -0.06
N LEU A 210 -18.98 12.90 0.29
CA LEU A 210 -20.40 12.80 -0.05
C LEU A 210 -20.64 12.93 -1.57
N ASP A 211 -19.86 13.76 -2.25
CA ASP A 211 -19.93 13.90 -3.71
C ASP A 211 -19.41 12.66 -4.45
N LEU A 212 -18.28 12.10 -4.00
CA LEU A 212 -17.65 10.94 -4.64
C LEU A 212 -18.33 9.61 -4.29
N PHE A 213 -18.95 9.52 -3.10
CA PHE A 213 -19.55 8.29 -2.58
C PHE A 213 -21.01 8.54 -2.16
N PRO A 214 -21.99 8.48 -3.09
CA PRO A 214 -23.40 8.73 -2.79
C PRO A 214 -24.02 7.76 -1.77
N TRP A 215 -23.30 6.71 -1.36
CA TRP A 215 -23.73 5.73 -0.36
C TRP A 215 -23.15 6.01 1.03
N PHE A 216 -22.40 7.09 1.24
CA PHE A 216 -21.95 7.59 2.56
C PHE A 216 -23.08 8.17 3.44
N HIS A 217 -24.31 7.68 3.26
CA HIS A 217 -25.47 8.11 4.02
C HIS A 217 -25.70 7.18 5.22
N TYR A 218 -25.91 7.78 6.40
CA TYR A 218 -26.31 7.04 7.60
C TYR A 218 -27.28 7.89 8.44
N PRO A 219 -28.13 7.26 9.29
CA PRO A 219 -29.27 7.95 9.92
C PRO A 219 -28.95 9.20 10.77
N ARG A 220 -27.69 9.38 11.19
CA ARG A 220 -27.23 10.52 12.01
C ARG A 220 -26.23 11.43 11.29
N LEU A 221 -26.12 11.33 9.96
CA LEU A 221 -25.15 12.10 9.19
C LEU A 221 -25.35 13.61 9.39
N LEU A 222 -26.58 14.10 9.23
CA LEU A 222 -26.88 15.54 9.36
C LEU A 222 -26.61 16.05 10.79
N ASP A 223 -26.98 15.28 11.82
CA ASP A 223 -26.70 15.62 13.22
C ASP A 223 -25.20 15.68 13.49
N ASP A 224 -24.43 14.70 12.98
CA ASP A 224 -22.97 14.67 13.12
C ASP A 224 -22.32 15.83 12.34
N MET A 225 -22.82 16.22 11.16
CA MET A 225 -22.30 17.37 10.40
C MET A 225 -22.63 18.71 11.09
N ALA A 226 -23.85 18.85 11.60
CA ALA A 226 -24.28 20.03 12.36
C ALA A 226 -23.46 20.19 13.64
N GLY A 227 -23.22 19.11 14.38
CA GLY A 227 -22.38 19.10 15.59
C GLY A 227 -20.92 19.48 15.33
N ARG A 228 -20.47 19.41 14.08
CA ARG A 228 -19.12 19.82 13.64
C ARG A 228 -19.08 21.20 12.99
N SER A 229 -20.20 21.93 13.02
CA SER A 229 -20.37 23.24 12.38
C SER A 229 -20.18 23.18 10.86
N PHE A 230 -20.41 22.03 10.23
CA PHE A 230 -20.39 21.87 8.77
C PHE A 230 -21.73 22.28 8.17
N LEU A 231 -22.20 23.49 8.51
CA LEU A 231 -23.51 24.01 8.11
C LEU A 231 -23.80 23.91 6.60
N PRO A 232 -22.83 24.10 5.68
CA PRO A 232 -23.06 23.90 4.25
C PRO A 232 -23.54 22.50 3.85
N LEU A 233 -23.34 21.49 4.71
CA LEU A 233 -23.73 20.10 4.47
C LEU A 233 -25.06 19.70 5.14
N VAL A 234 -25.76 20.63 5.80
CA VAL A 234 -26.98 20.37 6.60
C VAL A 234 -28.25 20.92 5.90
N HIS A 235 -28.18 21.15 4.59
CA HIS A 235 -29.26 21.76 3.80
C HIS A 235 -29.91 20.78 2.82
#